data_AF-A0A944BZJ5-F1
#
_entry.id   AF-A0A944BZJ5-F1
#
_cell.length_a   1.000
_cell.length_b   1.000
_cell.length_c   1.000
_cell.angle_alpha   90.00
_cell.angle_beta   90.00
_cell.angle_gamma   90.00
#
_symmetry.space_group_name_H-M   'P 1'
#
loop_
_entity.id
_entity.type
_entity.pdbx_description
1 polymer ?
#
loop_
_entity_poly.entity_id
_entity_poly.type
_entity_poly.pdbx_seq_one_letter_code
_entity_poly.pdbx_strand_id
1 'polypeptide(L)'
;MLFKIRQHQQELPEALRRAALADYREGVFSITINTRDRRPLLGFIRNGEFYPSKVGQAVAECWRKIPEYYPQAELIIHQVMPEHFHGLLRLNPKNPNARIVGKSPAHLGRIVGGFMIGSTHAYWNVLGIDWKAYTWSKAQRKEPFHLGVEHKESTQGPALFERGYNDVVPISDEQIDTKIRYIATNVERRQMKRDNSDFFAITRNAKSANWTVERIKQGLLADRFIGKDAASVAQAWQKIASMLNLSTEGTPNIDWLGNKSLLTATTKVSVICHRADVLLFEQQKAKTIEAAKNGAIVVSACINPKEREIVKALQAELLPVIKVADNGFDTLYKPSGKAFYTCAEGALTEITPWKHRTVSKDDEQTLSREMCLTANELVRIVAQCPDTWWK
;
A
#
# COMPACT_ATOMS: atom_id res chain seq x y z
N MET A 1 -23.98 -24.04 -1.69
CA MET A 1 -23.53 -22.71 -1.21
C MET A 1 -22.26 -22.24 -1.94
N LEU A 2 -21.19 -23.05 -1.98
CA LEU A 2 -19.94 -22.72 -2.69
C LEU A 2 -20.11 -22.47 -4.20
N PHE A 3 -21.02 -23.17 -4.88
CA PHE A 3 -21.31 -22.96 -6.31
C PHE A 3 -21.91 -21.57 -6.59
N LYS A 4 -22.91 -21.15 -5.82
CA LYS A 4 -23.51 -19.80 -5.93
C LYS A 4 -22.52 -18.68 -5.60
N ILE A 5 -21.64 -18.89 -4.62
CA ILE A 5 -20.56 -17.93 -4.30
C ILE A 5 -19.61 -17.82 -5.49
N ARG A 6 -19.19 -18.95 -6.09
CA ARG A 6 -18.29 -18.94 -7.26
C ARG A 6 -18.92 -18.29 -8.49
N GLN A 7 -20.19 -18.56 -8.80
CA GLN A 7 -20.91 -17.89 -9.90
C GLN A 7 -20.97 -16.37 -9.69
N HIS A 8 -21.35 -15.92 -8.50
CA HIS A 8 -21.40 -14.49 -8.19
C HIS A 8 -20.01 -13.83 -8.26
N GLN A 9 -18.94 -14.53 -7.87
CA GLN A 9 -17.57 -14.03 -7.98
C GLN A 9 -17.09 -13.92 -9.44
N GLN A 10 -17.56 -14.79 -10.34
CA GLN A 10 -17.22 -14.72 -11.77
C GLN A 10 -17.86 -13.49 -12.45
N GLU A 11 -19.04 -13.06 -12.00
CA GLU A 11 -19.75 -11.87 -12.49
C GLU A 11 -19.13 -10.54 -12.00
N LEU A 12 -18.33 -10.56 -10.93
CA LEU A 12 -17.68 -9.36 -10.40
C LEU A 12 -16.43 -8.97 -11.21
N PRO A 13 -16.14 -7.65 -11.36
CA PRO A 13 -14.84 -7.18 -11.82
C PRO A 13 -13.72 -7.77 -10.97
N GLU A 14 -12.56 -8.06 -11.59
CA GLU A 14 -11.43 -8.73 -10.93
C GLU A 14 -11.02 -8.08 -9.60
N ALA A 15 -11.01 -6.73 -9.56
CA ALA A 15 -10.68 -5.96 -8.36
C ALA A 15 -11.63 -6.16 -7.17
N LEU A 16 -12.84 -6.71 -7.38
CA LEU A 16 -13.84 -7.01 -6.35
C LEU A 16 -13.94 -8.51 -6.04
N ARG A 17 -13.13 -9.35 -6.69
CA ARG A 17 -13.11 -10.79 -6.44
C ARG A 17 -12.30 -11.09 -5.19
N ARG A 18 -12.84 -11.96 -4.35
CA ARG A 18 -12.10 -12.60 -3.26
C ARG A 18 -11.03 -13.53 -3.82
N ALA A 19 -9.95 -13.72 -3.07
CA ALA A 19 -8.90 -14.67 -3.42
C ALA A 19 -9.51 -16.06 -3.69
N ALA A 20 -9.39 -16.53 -4.94
CA ALA A 20 -10.13 -17.70 -5.43
C ALA A 20 -9.76 -19.02 -4.74
N LEU A 21 -8.54 -19.10 -4.19
CA LEU A 21 -7.98 -20.30 -3.56
C LEU A 21 -8.08 -20.28 -2.03
N ALA A 22 -8.56 -19.21 -1.42
CA ALA A 22 -8.67 -19.13 0.04
C ALA A 22 -9.97 -19.77 0.53
N ASP A 23 -9.89 -20.69 1.50
CA ASP A 23 -11.08 -21.10 2.26
C ASP A 23 -11.33 -20.11 3.40
N TYR A 24 -12.32 -19.25 3.20
CA TYR A 24 -12.76 -18.24 4.17
C TYR A 24 -13.43 -18.82 5.44
N ARG A 25 -13.21 -20.09 5.76
CA ARG A 25 -13.61 -20.75 7.01
C ARG A 25 -12.43 -21.08 7.91
N GLU A 26 -11.21 -20.96 7.41
CA GLU A 26 -9.98 -21.26 8.13
C GLU A 26 -8.83 -20.35 7.74
N GLY A 27 -7.85 -20.20 8.62
CA GLY A 27 -6.68 -19.36 8.38
C GLY A 27 -6.82 -17.95 8.94
N VAL A 28 -5.90 -17.06 8.58
CA VAL A 28 -5.81 -15.71 9.13
C VAL A 28 -6.33 -14.69 8.12
N PHE A 29 -7.10 -13.71 8.60
CA PHE A 29 -7.72 -12.70 7.77
C PHE A 29 -7.50 -11.32 8.38
N SER A 30 -6.88 -10.43 7.60
CA SER A 30 -6.88 -9.00 7.89
C SER A 30 -8.07 -8.39 7.17
N ILE A 31 -8.94 -7.70 7.90
CA ILE A 31 -10.11 -7.02 7.36
C ILE A 31 -10.00 -5.51 7.56
N THR A 32 -10.58 -4.75 6.63
CA THR A 32 -10.79 -3.31 6.75
C THR A 32 -12.23 -2.97 6.40
N ILE A 33 -12.90 -2.23 7.28
CA ILE A 33 -14.31 -1.82 7.11
C ILE A 33 -14.37 -0.30 7.23
N ASN A 34 -14.88 0.38 6.21
CA ASN A 34 -15.08 1.83 6.27
C ASN A 34 -16.43 2.16 6.88
N THR A 35 -16.48 3.23 7.66
CA THR A 35 -17.73 3.93 7.95
C THR A 35 -18.36 4.45 6.67
N ARG A 36 -19.68 4.60 6.66
CA ARG A 36 -20.42 5.15 5.53
C ARG A 36 -19.88 6.52 5.12
N ASP A 37 -19.69 6.71 3.81
CA ASP A 37 -19.11 7.91 3.19
C ASP A 37 -17.76 8.32 3.80
N ARG A 38 -17.06 7.37 4.46
CA ARG A 38 -15.83 7.62 5.21
C ARG A 38 -15.96 8.76 6.24
N ARG A 39 -17.13 8.89 6.87
CA ARG A 39 -17.37 9.89 7.92
C ARG A 39 -16.60 9.54 9.20
N PRO A 40 -15.93 10.50 9.86
CA PRO A 40 -15.12 10.23 11.05
C PRO A 40 -15.97 10.02 12.33
N LEU A 41 -16.90 9.06 12.31
CA LEU A 41 -17.88 8.81 13.37
C LEU A 41 -17.30 8.05 14.57
N LEU A 42 -16.18 7.34 14.39
CA LEU A 42 -15.64 6.44 15.41
C LEU A 42 -14.69 7.15 16.39
N GLY A 43 -14.28 8.39 16.11
CA GLY A 43 -13.37 9.14 16.98
C GLY A 43 -12.51 10.13 16.20
N PHE A 44 -11.43 10.58 16.81
CA PHE A 44 -10.46 11.48 16.18
C PHE A 44 -9.03 11.14 16.63
N ILE A 45 -8.03 11.67 15.94
CA ILE A 45 -6.60 11.50 16.29
C ILE A 45 -6.02 12.86 16.65
N ARG A 46 -5.38 12.93 17.81
CA ARG A 46 -4.70 14.13 18.33
C ARG A 46 -3.40 13.70 19.00
N ASN A 47 -2.30 14.41 18.71
CA ASN A 47 -0.98 14.16 19.31
C ASN A 47 -0.51 12.70 19.22
N GLY A 48 -0.77 12.02 18.08
CA GLY A 48 -0.36 10.62 17.90
C GLY A 48 -1.24 9.58 18.61
N GLU A 49 -2.30 10.01 19.30
CA GLU A 49 -3.21 9.12 20.02
C GLU A 49 -4.61 9.13 19.41
N PHE A 50 -5.28 7.98 19.49
CA PHE A 50 -6.66 7.83 19.04
C PHE A 50 -7.63 8.01 20.21
N TYR A 51 -8.57 8.93 20.04
CA TYR A 51 -9.63 9.23 21.01
C TYR A 51 -10.96 8.70 20.45
N PRO A 52 -11.48 7.58 20.97
CA PRO A 52 -12.69 6.98 20.44
C PRO A 52 -13.93 7.80 20.85
N SER A 53 -14.86 7.98 19.91
CA SER A 53 -16.22 8.43 20.22
C SER A 53 -16.98 7.34 20.97
N LYS A 54 -18.19 7.65 21.49
CA LYS A 54 -19.09 6.62 22.04
C LYS A 54 -19.36 5.50 21.04
N VAL A 55 -19.47 5.84 19.76
CA VAL A 55 -19.65 4.87 18.66
C VAL A 55 -18.39 4.03 18.48
N GLY A 56 -17.21 4.64 18.47
CA GLY A 56 -15.94 3.90 18.35
C GLY A 56 -15.68 2.95 19.51
N GLN A 57 -16.01 3.35 20.73
CA GLN A 57 -15.94 2.48 21.93
C GLN A 57 -16.85 1.26 21.75
N ALA A 58 -18.09 1.49 21.32
CA ALA A 58 -19.05 0.43 21.09
C ALA A 58 -18.63 -0.52 19.95
N VAL A 59 -18.05 0.00 18.86
CA VAL A 59 -17.47 -0.83 17.79
C VAL A 59 -16.36 -1.73 18.32
N ALA A 60 -15.44 -1.20 19.13
CA ALA A 60 -14.38 -2.00 19.73
C ALA A 60 -14.94 -3.09 20.66
N GLU A 61 -16.01 -2.80 21.40
CA GLU A 61 -16.71 -3.78 22.23
C GLU A 61 -17.39 -4.87 21.38
N CYS A 62 -18.11 -4.50 20.32
CA CYS A 62 -18.71 -5.45 19.39
C CYS A 62 -17.67 -6.39 18.76
N TRP A 63 -16.47 -5.89 18.47
CA TRP A 63 -15.37 -6.72 17.97
C TRP A 63 -14.94 -7.75 19.00
N ARG A 64 -14.71 -7.34 20.26
CA ARG A 64 -14.30 -8.23 21.35
C ARG A 64 -15.30 -9.35 21.64
N LYS A 65 -16.59 -9.13 21.36
CA LYS A 65 -17.65 -10.12 21.55
C LYS A 65 -17.76 -11.14 20.40
N ILE A 66 -17.01 -11.00 19.31
CA ILE A 66 -17.07 -11.95 18.18
C ILE A 66 -16.89 -13.42 18.62
N PRO A 67 -15.92 -13.78 19.47
CA PRO A 67 -15.73 -15.16 19.91
C PRO A 67 -16.92 -15.74 20.68
N GLU A 68 -17.72 -14.90 21.37
CA GLU A 68 -18.93 -15.35 22.07
C GLU A 68 -20.00 -15.86 21.10
N TYR A 69 -20.09 -15.27 19.90
CA TYR A 69 -21.05 -15.65 18.87
C TYR A 69 -20.48 -16.66 17.85
N TYR A 70 -19.15 -16.67 17.71
CA TYR A 70 -18.39 -17.47 16.75
C TYR A 70 -17.11 -18.01 17.42
N PRO A 71 -17.20 -19.08 18.22
CA PRO A 71 -16.05 -19.57 19.01
C PRO A 71 -14.84 -20.01 18.19
N GLN A 72 -15.01 -20.30 16.90
CA GLN A 72 -13.89 -20.57 15.98
C GLN A 72 -13.05 -19.34 15.63
N ALA A 73 -13.50 -18.13 15.97
CA ALA A 73 -12.79 -16.89 15.66
C ALA A 73 -11.89 -16.47 16.84
N GLU A 74 -10.60 -16.48 16.61
CA GLU A 74 -9.58 -16.01 17.54
C GLU A 74 -9.15 -14.59 17.12
N LEU A 75 -9.34 -13.60 17.99
CA LEU A 75 -8.99 -12.21 17.69
C LEU A 75 -7.49 -11.99 17.96
N ILE A 76 -6.76 -11.49 16.97
CA ILE A 76 -5.32 -11.24 17.09
C ILE A 76 -5.08 -9.77 17.48
N ILE A 77 -5.56 -8.82 16.66
CA ILE A 77 -5.44 -7.39 16.93
C ILE A 77 -6.57 -6.63 16.22
N HIS A 78 -6.90 -5.45 16.72
CA HIS A 78 -7.74 -4.50 15.99
C HIS A 78 -7.26 -3.07 16.24
N GLN A 79 -7.63 -2.17 15.33
CA GLN A 79 -7.47 -0.74 15.48
C GLN A 79 -8.74 -0.04 14.97
N VAL A 80 -9.39 0.70 15.86
CA VAL A 80 -10.43 1.66 15.47
C VAL A 80 -9.74 2.93 14.98
N MET A 81 -10.15 3.41 13.82
CA MET A 81 -9.70 4.68 13.24
C MET A 81 -10.92 5.58 13.05
N PRO A 82 -10.76 6.92 12.99
CA PRO A 82 -11.88 7.85 12.91
C PRO A 82 -13.01 7.46 11.93
N GLU A 83 -12.67 7.03 10.72
CA GLU A 83 -13.61 6.66 9.66
C GLU A 83 -13.56 5.19 9.21
N HIS A 84 -12.78 4.34 9.86
CA HIS A 84 -12.66 2.93 9.47
C HIS A 84 -12.19 2.04 10.62
N PHE A 85 -12.30 0.74 10.43
CA PHE A 85 -11.89 -0.28 11.39
C PHE A 85 -10.95 -1.28 10.72
N HIS A 86 -9.83 -1.58 11.38
CA HIS A 86 -8.94 -2.68 11.01
C HIS A 86 -9.05 -3.81 12.02
N GLY A 87 -9.16 -5.04 11.54
CA GLY A 87 -9.15 -6.24 12.37
C GLY A 87 -8.24 -7.32 11.78
N LEU A 88 -7.61 -8.09 12.64
CA LEU A 88 -6.89 -9.31 12.29
C LEU A 88 -7.43 -10.44 13.17
N LEU A 89 -7.90 -11.51 12.56
CA LEU A 89 -8.42 -12.67 13.26
C LEU A 89 -7.96 -13.97 12.59
N ARG A 90 -7.92 -15.04 13.37
CA ARG A 90 -7.73 -16.42 12.90
C ARG A 90 -9.05 -17.17 13.00
N LEU A 91 -9.38 -17.94 11.97
CA LEU A 91 -10.48 -18.88 11.97
C LEU A 91 -9.92 -20.30 12.15
N ASN A 92 -10.34 -20.95 13.21
CA ASN A 92 -9.95 -22.31 13.56
C ASN A 92 -11.18 -23.23 13.50
N PRO A 93 -11.47 -23.87 12.35
CA PRO A 93 -12.66 -24.70 12.19
C PRO A 93 -12.65 -25.95 13.08
N LYS A 94 -11.48 -26.33 13.62
CA LYS A 94 -11.32 -27.49 14.51
C LYS A 94 -11.64 -27.16 15.97
N ASN A 95 -11.95 -25.91 16.30
CA ASN A 95 -12.41 -25.57 17.63
C ASN A 95 -13.68 -26.40 17.96
N PRO A 96 -13.72 -27.16 19.07
CA PRO A 96 -14.85 -28.03 19.40
C PRO A 96 -16.16 -27.25 19.61
N ASN A 97 -16.07 -25.98 19.97
CA ASN A 97 -17.21 -25.08 20.14
C ASN A 97 -17.55 -24.30 18.85
N ALA A 98 -16.90 -24.60 17.72
CA ALA A 98 -17.12 -23.91 16.47
C ALA A 98 -18.60 -23.94 16.06
N ARG A 99 -19.14 -22.78 15.72
CA ARG A 99 -20.52 -22.68 15.26
C ARG A 99 -20.66 -23.26 13.86
N ILE A 100 -21.37 -24.38 13.74
CA ILE A 100 -21.68 -25.03 12.47
C ILE A 100 -22.99 -24.45 11.90
N VAL A 101 -22.93 -23.96 10.66
CA VAL A 101 -24.08 -23.46 9.91
C VAL A 101 -24.33 -24.36 8.72
N GLY A 102 -25.48 -25.03 8.70
CA GLY A 102 -25.99 -25.75 7.53
C GLY A 102 -25.16 -26.95 7.05
N LYS A 103 -24.06 -27.31 7.76
CA LYS A 103 -23.12 -28.46 7.61
C LYS A 103 -21.62 -28.08 7.65
N SER A 104 -21.27 -26.80 7.82
CA SER A 104 -19.85 -26.38 7.92
C SER A 104 -19.66 -25.20 8.88
N PRO A 105 -18.43 -24.92 9.37
CA PRO A 105 -18.14 -23.74 10.17
C PRO A 105 -18.54 -22.43 9.46
N ALA A 106 -18.85 -21.40 10.25
CA ALA A 106 -19.25 -20.10 9.70
C ALA A 106 -18.12 -19.47 8.86
N HIS A 107 -18.48 -19.02 7.66
CA HIS A 107 -17.59 -18.30 6.74
C HIS A 107 -17.30 -16.87 7.25
N LEU A 108 -16.11 -16.33 6.99
CA LEU A 108 -15.64 -15.00 7.39
C LEU A 108 -16.69 -13.92 7.15
N GLY A 109 -17.21 -13.79 5.92
CA GLY A 109 -18.25 -12.81 5.59
C GLY A 109 -19.51 -12.87 6.47
N ARG A 110 -19.89 -14.02 7.03
CA ARG A 110 -20.99 -14.11 8.00
C ARG A 110 -20.59 -13.55 9.36
N ILE A 111 -19.37 -13.83 9.79
CA ILE A 111 -18.80 -13.32 11.05
C ILE A 111 -18.69 -11.79 10.97
N VAL A 112 -18.07 -11.28 9.90
CA VAL A 112 -17.93 -9.84 9.63
C VAL A 112 -19.30 -9.17 9.50
N GLY A 113 -20.25 -9.80 8.80
CA GLY A 113 -21.62 -9.28 8.70
C GLY A 113 -22.31 -9.17 10.07
N GLY A 114 -22.15 -10.16 10.94
CA GLY A 114 -22.66 -10.10 12.32
C GLY A 114 -22.02 -8.96 13.13
N PHE A 115 -20.71 -8.77 13.00
CA PHE A 115 -20.00 -7.65 13.62
C PHE A 115 -20.50 -6.28 13.13
N MET A 116 -20.69 -6.11 11.82
CA MET A 116 -21.20 -4.87 11.22
C MET A 116 -22.63 -4.56 11.69
N ILE A 117 -23.50 -5.57 11.78
CA ILE A 117 -24.87 -5.44 12.29
C ILE A 117 -24.86 -5.04 13.77
N GLY A 118 -24.12 -5.78 14.61
CA GLY A 118 -24.03 -5.48 16.03
C GLY A 118 -23.52 -4.06 16.30
N SER A 119 -22.50 -3.64 15.55
CA SER A 119 -21.96 -2.28 15.60
C SER A 119 -22.97 -1.22 15.16
N THR A 120 -23.78 -1.51 14.14
CA THR A 120 -24.84 -0.59 13.68
C THR A 120 -25.94 -0.44 14.73
N HIS A 121 -26.34 -1.53 15.39
CA HIS A 121 -27.29 -1.45 16.51
C HIS A 121 -26.72 -0.68 17.70
N ALA A 122 -25.42 -0.85 17.99
CA ALA A 122 -24.76 -0.07 19.03
C ALA A 122 -24.69 1.42 18.68
N TYR A 123 -24.44 1.75 17.41
CA TYR A 123 -24.53 3.11 16.89
C TYR A 123 -25.94 3.69 17.05
N TRP A 124 -26.99 2.93 16.73
CA TRP A 124 -28.38 3.34 16.94
C TRP A 124 -28.70 3.59 18.41
N ASN A 125 -28.18 2.78 19.34
CA ASN A 125 -28.31 3.06 20.77
C ASN A 125 -27.69 4.42 21.15
N VAL A 126 -26.52 4.75 20.58
CA VAL A 126 -25.87 6.05 20.81
C VAL A 126 -26.70 7.22 20.26
N LEU A 127 -27.41 7.00 19.14
CA LEU A 127 -28.33 7.97 18.56
C LEU A 127 -29.69 8.06 19.28
N GLY A 128 -29.97 7.19 20.25
CA GLY A 128 -31.27 7.12 20.94
C GLY A 128 -32.39 6.48 20.11
N ILE A 129 -32.04 5.67 19.10
CA ILE A 129 -33.00 4.94 18.27
C ILE A 129 -33.37 3.63 18.96
N ASP A 130 -34.64 3.46 19.33
CA ASP A 130 -35.16 2.20 19.90
C ASP A 130 -35.44 1.16 18.81
N TRP A 131 -34.37 0.58 18.28
CA TRP A 131 -34.46 -0.44 17.24
C TRP A 131 -35.08 -1.76 17.72
N LYS A 132 -35.22 -1.98 19.04
CA LYS A 132 -35.82 -3.19 19.62
C LYS A 132 -37.34 -3.17 19.59
N ALA A 133 -37.95 -1.98 19.58
CA ALA A 133 -39.39 -1.81 19.41
C ALA A 133 -39.88 -2.28 18.02
N TYR A 134 -38.99 -2.38 17.04
CA TYR A 134 -39.32 -2.80 15.68
C TYR A 134 -39.31 -4.34 15.57
N THR A 135 -40.45 -4.98 15.85
CA THR A 135 -40.62 -6.42 15.60
C THR A 135 -41.15 -6.69 14.20
N TRP A 136 -40.32 -7.29 13.35
CA TRP A 136 -40.71 -7.71 11.99
C TRP A 136 -41.23 -9.15 11.95
N SER A 137 -42.33 -9.37 11.21
CA SER A 137 -42.82 -10.70 10.89
C SER A 137 -41.83 -11.48 10.01
N LYS A 138 -41.94 -12.82 9.97
CA LYS A 138 -41.12 -13.67 9.08
C LYS A 138 -41.26 -13.30 7.60
N ALA A 139 -42.41 -12.76 7.19
CA ALA A 139 -42.65 -12.32 5.81
C ALA A 139 -41.94 -10.99 5.52
N GLN A 140 -42.05 -10.01 6.41
CA GLN A 140 -41.38 -8.71 6.28
C GLN A 140 -39.85 -8.87 6.21
N ARG A 141 -39.27 -9.80 6.99
CA ARG A 141 -37.83 -10.13 6.94
C ARG A 141 -37.34 -10.70 5.61
N LYS A 142 -38.23 -11.13 4.72
CA LYS A 142 -37.88 -11.66 3.39
C LYS A 142 -37.97 -10.61 2.29
N GLU A 143 -38.49 -9.42 2.58
CA GLU A 143 -38.56 -8.37 1.58
C GLU A 143 -37.16 -7.79 1.31
N PRO A 144 -36.81 -7.48 0.04
CA PRO A 144 -35.48 -6.99 -0.34
C PRO A 144 -35.02 -5.79 0.47
N PHE A 145 -35.97 -4.94 0.85
CA PHE A 145 -35.77 -3.74 1.66
C PHE A 145 -35.32 -4.06 3.10
N HIS A 146 -35.90 -5.09 3.74
CA HIS A 146 -35.58 -5.51 5.12
C HIS A 146 -34.44 -6.52 5.21
N LEU A 147 -34.10 -7.18 4.10
CA LEU A 147 -32.90 -7.99 3.95
C LEU A 147 -31.62 -7.14 3.86
N GLY A 148 -31.74 -5.81 3.90
CA GLY A 148 -30.62 -4.88 3.79
C GLY A 148 -29.97 -4.92 2.40
N VAL A 149 -30.69 -5.34 1.35
CA VAL A 149 -30.10 -5.62 0.02
C VAL A 149 -29.45 -4.37 -0.59
N GLU A 150 -29.83 -3.17 -0.14
CA GLU A 150 -29.17 -1.94 -0.56
C GLU A 150 -28.22 -1.32 0.49
N HIS A 151 -28.31 -1.63 1.79
CA HIS A 151 -27.53 -0.98 2.87
C HIS A 151 -27.37 0.55 2.76
N LYS A 152 -28.23 1.23 1.98
CA LYS A 152 -28.23 2.69 1.78
C LYS A 152 -29.06 3.35 2.87
N GLU A 153 -30.23 2.80 3.16
CA GLU A 153 -31.14 3.24 4.21
C GLU A 153 -31.78 2.02 4.89
N SER A 154 -31.98 2.11 6.21
CA SER A 154 -32.92 1.27 6.94
C SER A 154 -34.03 2.20 7.43
N THR A 155 -35.28 1.75 7.44
CA THR A 155 -36.40 2.49 8.07
C THR A 155 -36.18 2.78 9.55
N GLN A 156 -35.21 2.10 10.16
CA GLN A 156 -34.88 2.23 11.58
C GLN A 156 -33.78 3.26 11.83
N GLY A 157 -32.92 3.56 10.85
CA GLY A 157 -31.80 4.47 11.04
C GLY A 157 -30.65 4.30 10.03
N PRO A 158 -29.64 5.18 10.09
CA PRO A 158 -28.50 5.13 9.18
C PRO A 158 -27.59 3.92 9.48
N ALA A 159 -27.08 3.23 8.46
CA ALA A 159 -26.04 2.22 8.71
C ALA A 159 -24.71 2.90 9.09
N LEU A 160 -23.95 2.24 9.97
CA LEU A 160 -22.65 2.75 10.40
C LEU A 160 -21.58 2.59 9.31
N PHE A 161 -21.57 1.46 8.62
CA PHE A 161 -20.53 1.07 7.67
C PHE A 161 -20.99 1.13 6.21
N GLU A 162 -20.04 1.26 5.28
CA GLU A 162 -20.24 1.01 3.85
C GLU A 162 -20.58 -0.47 3.61
N ARG A 163 -21.18 -0.78 2.45
CA ARG A 163 -21.46 -2.17 2.08
C ARG A 163 -20.15 -2.91 1.79
N GLY A 164 -19.98 -4.05 2.46
CA GLY A 164 -18.83 -4.92 2.25
C GLY A 164 -17.64 -4.57 3.14
N TYR A 165 -16.54 -5.26 2.89
CA TYR A 165 -15.26 -5.06 3.58
C TYR A 165 -14.15 -5.49 2.64
N ASN A 166 -12.95 -4.95 2.85
CA ASN A 166 -11.74 -5.42 2.19
C ASN A 166 -11.08 -6.49 3.06
N ASP A 167 -10.59 -7.55 2.45
CA ASP A 167 -9.83 -8.58 3.14
C ASP A 167 -8.51 -8.92 2.46
N VAL A 168 -7.55 -9.35 3.27
CA VAL A 168 -6.25 -9.88 2.87
C VAL A 168 -6.03 -11.15 3.67
N VAL A 169 -5.51 -12.18 3.01
CA VAL A 169 -5.19 -13.48 3.62
C VAL A 169 -3.67 -13.58 3.81
N PRO A 170 -3.11 -13.30 5.01
CA PRO A 170 -1.72 -13.64 5.31
C PRO A 170 -1.55 -15.16 5.30
N ILE A 171 -0.52 -15.63 4.61
CA ILE A 171 -0.26 -17.06 4.43
C ILE A 171 0.95 -17.58 5.22
N SER A 172 1.76 -16.69 5.82
CA SER A 172 2.89 -17.05 6.69
C SER A 172 2.89 -16.24 7.99
N ASP A 173 3.59 -16.76 9.01
CA ASP A 173 3.72 -16.08 10.31
C ASP A 173 4.41 -14.72 10.19
N GLU A 174 5.41 -14.57 9.31
CA GLU A 174 6.05 -13.26 9.07
C GLU A 174 5.08 -12.24 8.45
N GLN A 175 4.17 -12.69 7.59
CA GLN A 175 3.13 -11.84 7.04
C GLN A 175 2.10 -11.45 8.11
N ILE A 176 1.76 -12.36 9.02
CA ILE A 176 0.90 -12.10 10.17
C ILE A 176 1.55 -11.03 11.06
N ASP A 177 2.80 -11.22 11.45
CA ASP A 177 3.55 -10.25 12.26
C ASP A 177 3.65 -8.89 11.59
N THR A 178 3.85 -8.87 10.27
CA THR A 178 3.87 -7.63 9.49
C THR A 178 2.51 -6.92 9.53
N LYS A 179 1.39 -7.67 9.48
CA LYS A 179 0.05 -7.10 9.64
C LYS A 179 -0.21 -6.61 11.06
N ILE A 180 0.26 -7.31 12.08
CA ILE A 180 0.18 -6.87 13.48
C ILE A 180 0.88 -5.52 13.63
N ARG A 181 2.14 -5.41 13.20
CA ARG A 181 2.91 -4.16 13.25
C ARG A 181 2.26 -3.03 12.46
N TYR A 182 1.74 -3.34 11.26
CA TYR A 182 1.01 -2.36 10.45
C TYR A 182 -0.23 -1.82 11.18
N ILE A 183 -1.06 -2.70 11.75
CA ILE A 183 -2.29 -2.30 12.45
C ILE A 183 -1.96 -1.46 13.69
N ALA A 184 -0.95 -1.88 14.47
CA ALA A 184 -0.52 -1.18 15.67
C ALA A 184 0.01 0.25 15.42
N THR A 185 0.60 0.49 14.24
CA THR A 185 1.21 1.80 13.89
C THR A 185 0.28 2.71 13.09
N ASN A 186 -0.96 2.30 12.81
CA ASN A 186 -1.85 3.06 11.91
C ASN A 186 -2.20 4.46 12.41
N VAL A 187 -2.35 4.65 13.73
CA VAL A 187 -2.66 5.96 14.34
C VAL A 187 -1.50 6.93 14.11
N GLU A 188 -0.30 6.49 14.49
CA GLU A 188 0.96 7.24 14.31
C GLU A 188 1.19 7.58 12.84
N ARG A 189 1.10 6.60 11.94
CA ARG A 189 1.28 6.83 10.49
C ARG A 189 0.27 7.83 9.94
N ARG A 190 -0.97 7.82 10.44
CA ARG A 190 -1.97 8.80 10.02
C ARG A 190 -1.62 10.21 10.51
N GLN A 191 -1.11 10.34 11.73
CA GLN A 191 -0.60 11.60 12.26
C GLN A 191 0.58 12.11 11.41
N MET A 192 1.59 11.27 11.17
CA MET A 192 2.76 11.59 10.34
C MET A 192 2.37 12.08 8.94
N LYS A 193 1.38 11.43 8.29
CA LYS A 193 0.88 11.87 6.99
C LYS A 193 0.20 13.24 7.03
N ARG A 194 -0.51 13.54 8.12
CA ARG A 194 -1.19 14.82 8.28
C ARG A 194 -0.17 15.93 8.47
N ASP A 195 0.81 15.69 9.34
CA ASP A 195 1.79 16.70 9.74
C ASP A 195 2.82 16.95 8.62
N ASN A 196 3.08 15.95 7.78
CA ASN A 196 4.03 16.01 6.67
C ASN A 196 3.32 15.82 5.31
N SER A 197 2.11 16.37 5.15
CA SER A 197 1.29 16.15 3.94
C SER A 197 2.01 16.48 2.65
N ASP A 198 2.87 17.50 2.69
CA ASP A 198 3.63 17.99 1.54
C ASP A 198 4.64 16.95 1.03
N PHE A 199 5.27 16.17 1.94
CA PHE A 199 6.16 15.09 1.55
C PHE A 199 5.41 13.91 0.92
N PHE A 200 4.14 13.74 1.23
CA PHE A 200 3.31 12.68 0.66
C PHE A 200 2.55 13.11 -0.60
N ALA A 201 2.61 14.39 -0.98
CA ALA A 201 2.00 14.90 -2.20
C ALA A 201 2.85 14.52 -3.43
N ILE A 202 2.18 14.07 -4.50
CA ILE A 202 2.85 13.74 -5.76
C ILE A 202 2.85 14.98 -6.63
N THR A 203 4.03 15.46 -6.98
CA THR A 203 4.21 16.46 -8.03
C THR A 203 4.29 15.75 -9.37
N ARG A 204 3.43 16.14 -10.31
CA ARG A 204 3.33 15.54 -11.63
C ARG A 204 4.04 16.39 -12.68
N ASN A 205 4.58 15.73 -13.69
CA ASN A 205 5.10 16.34 -14.90
C ASN A 205 6.16 17.43 -14.65
N ALA A 206 7.03 17.22 -13.66
CA ALA A 206 8.12 18.15 -13.38
C ALA A 206 9.14 18.12 -14.52
N LYS A 207 9.50 19.31 -15.00
CA LYS A 207 10.50 19.50 -16.06
C LYS A 207 11.91 19.56 -15.45
N SER A 208 12.89 19.04 -16.17
CA SER A 208 14.32 19.18 -15.85
C SER A 208 15.08 19.52 -17.13
N ALA A 209 15.92 20.55 -17.09
CA ALA A 209 16.74 20.95 -18.24
C ALA A 209 17.73 19.86 -18.67
N ASN A 210 18.12 18.98 -17.74
CA ASN A 210 19.12 17.94 -17.97
C ASN A 210 18.51 16.57 -18.26
N TRP A 211 17.18 16.43 -18.22
CA TRP A 211 16.48 15.20 -18.57
C TRP A 211 15.86 15.35 -19.95
N THR A 212 16.59 14.90 -20.97
CA THR A 212 16.17 15.00 -22.38
C THR A 212 16.19 13.64 -23.08
N VAL A 213 15.55 13.56 -24.25
CA VAL A 213 15.55 12.34 -25.08
C VAL A 213 16.98 11.98 -25.49
N GLU A 214 17.80 12.95 -25.83
CA GLU A 214 19.21 12.78 -26.20
C GLU A 214 19.98 12.16 -25.04
N ARG A 215 19.71 12.63 -23.81
CA ARG A 215 20.38 12.10 -22.63
C ARG A 215 19.98 10.66 -22.32
N ILE A 216 18.71 10.31 -22.47
CA ILE A 216 18.24 8.92 -22.36
C ILE A 216 18.93 8.05 -23.41
N LYS A 217 18.97 8.50 -24.67
CA LYS A 217 19.64 7.79 -25.77
C LYS A 217 21.15 7.64 -25.53
N GLN A 218 21.82 8.62 -24.93
CA GLN A 218 23.22 8.50 -24.50
C GLN A 218 23.41 7.37 -23.48
N GLY A 219 22.50 7.25 -22.51
CA GLY A 219 22.51 6.13 -21.56
C GLY A 219 22.34 4.76 -22.23
N LEU A 220 21.50 4.67 -23.26
CA LEU A 220 21.33 3.45 -24.07
C LEU A 220 22.57 3.14 -24.92
N LEU A 221 23.19 4.17 -25.51
CA LEU A 221 24.41 4.06 -26.33
C LEU A 221 25.62 3.57 -25.53
N ALA A 222 25.71 3.91 -24.23
CA ALA A 222 26.80 3.46 -23.37
C ALA A 222 26.79 1.94 -23.10
N ASP A 223 25.69 1.26 -23.41
CA ASP A 223 25.57 -0.18 -23.22
C ASP A 223 26.20 -0.97 -24.37
N ARG A 224 27.07 -1.93 -24.06
CA ARG A 224 27.76 -2.74 -25.09
C ARG A 224 26.84 -3.56 -26.00
N PHE A 225 25.62 -3.87 -25.58
CA PHE A 225 24.69 -4.68 -26.37
C PHE A 225 23.71 -3.83 -27.17
N ILE A 226 23.18 -2.76 -26.58
CA ILE A 226 22.23 -1.85 -27.23
C ILE A 226 22.97 -0.82 -28.09
N GLY A 227 24.08 -0.28 -27.61
CA GLY A 227 24.90 0.73 -28.30
C GLY A 227 25.76 0.21 -29.44
N LYS A 228 25.59 -1.05 -29.86
CA LYS A 228 26.36 -1.68 -30.96
C LYS A 228 26.14 -1.00 -32.31
N ASP A 229 24.93 -0.49 -32.55
CA ASP A 229 24.53 0.19 -33.79
C ASP A 229 23.32 1.12 -33.55
N ALA A 230 23.10 2.06 -34.48
CA ALA A 230 22.02 3.03 -34.37
C ALA A 230 20.62 2.40 -34.41
N ALA A 231 20.45 1.29 -35.13
CA ALA A 231 19.17 0.59 -35.25
C ALA A 231 18.75 -0.03 -33.91
N SER A 232 19.70 -0.60 -33.18
CA SER A 232 19.50 -1.22 -31.86
C SER A 232 19.10 -0.18 -30.81
N VAL A 233 19.73 1.00 -30.84
CA VAL A 233 19.36 2.14 -29.98
C VAL A 233 17.96 2.65 -30.32
N ALA A 234 17.62 2.75 -31.62
CA ALA A 234 16.29 3.16 -32.06
C ALA A 234 15.21 2.15 -31.61
N GLN A 235 15.49 0.85 -31.71
CA GLN A 235 14.60 -0.21 -31.23
C GLN A 235 14.43 -0.16 -29.70
N ALA A 236 15.52 0.03 -28.96
CA ALA A 236 15.47 0.20 -27.51
C ALA A 236 14.65 1.42 -27.11
N TRP A 237 14.80 2.55 -27.81
CA TRP A 237 13.99 3.75 -27.61
C TRP A 237 12.50 3.48 -27.88
N GLN A 238 12.15 2.87 -29.02
CA GLN A 238 10.76 2.53 -29.35
C GLN A 238 10.09 1.68 -28.27
N LYS A 239 10.85 0.76 -27.65
CA LYS A 239 10.36 -0.10 -26.57
C LYS A 239 9.98 0.67 -25.31
N ILE A 240 10.75 1.70 -24.93
CA ILE A 240 10.54 2.42 -23.65
C ILE A 240 9.79 3.75 -23.81
N ALA A 241 9.73 4.33 -25.01
CA ALA A 241 9.14 5.67 -25.22
C ALA A 241 7.68 5.75 -24.78
N SER A 242 6.89 4.70 -25.03
CA SER A 242 5.48 4.65 -24.63
C SER A 242 5.30 4.57 -23.10
N MET A 243 6.29 4.01 -22.41
CA MET A 243 6.32 3.80 -20.96
C MET A 243 6.80 5.03 -20.20
N LEU A 244 7.58 5.90 -20.84
CA LEU A 244 8.06 7.15 -20.26
C LEU A 244 6.93 8.16 -20.11
N ASN A 245 7.03 9.00 -19.08
CA ASN A 245 6.22 10.19 -18.93
C ASN A 245 6.74 11.27 -19.89
N LEU A 246 6.18 11.33 -21.10
CA LEU A 246 6.50 12.34 -22.11
C LEU A 246 5.40 13.39 -22.17
N SER A 247 5.78 14.66 -22.32
CA SER A 247 4.86 15.75 -22.66
C SER A 247 4.24 15.55 -24.05
N THR A 248 3.25 16.38 -24.39
CA THR A 248 2.68 16.43 -25.75
C THR A 248 3.74 16.67 -26.83
N GLU A 249 4.74 17.50 -26.53
CA GLU A 249 5.91 17.78 -27.39
C GLU A 249 6.98 16.68 -27.39
N GLY A 250 6.79 15.58 -26.64
CA GLY A 250 7.76 14.48 -26.54
C GLY A 250 8.93 14.71 -25.56
N THR A 251 8.89 15.79 -24.77
CA THR A 251 9.90 16.07 -23.74
C THR A 251 9.68 15.16 -22.53
N PRO A 252 10.71 14.46 -22.02
CA PRO A 252 10.53 13.58 -20.88
C PRO A 252 10.40 14.40 -19.58
N ASN A 253 9.37 14.07 -18.81
CA ASN A 253 9.07 14.66 -17.51
C ASN A 253 9.33 13.64 -16.39
N ILE A 254 9.35 14.16 -15.15
CA ILE A 254 9.55 13.37 -13.94
C ILE A 254 8.38 13.62 -12.99
N ASP A 255 7.81 12.55 -12.45
CA ASP A 255 6.94 12.64 -11.29
C ASP A 255 7.78 12.42 -10.03
N TRP A 256 7.46 13.13 -8.95
CA TRP A 256 8.17 12.96 -7.68
C TRP A 256 7.29 13.19 -6.46
N LEU A 257 7.72 12.64 -5.33
CA LEU A 257 7.15 12.87 -4.01
C LEU A 257 8.26 12.84 -2.96
N GLY A 258 8.02 13.43 -1.79
CA GLY A 258 8.98 13.50 -0.69
C GLY A 258 9.56 14.91 -0.50
N ASN A 259 10.72 15.00 0.13
CA ASN A 259 11.32 16.28 0.45
C ASN A 259 12.02 16.92 -0.77
N LYS A 260 11.48 18.03 -1.28
CA LYS A 260 12.05 18.75 -2.44
C LYS A 260 13.49 19.21 -2.23
N SER A 261 13.87 19.55 -1.00
CA SER A 261 15.22 20.06 -0.70
C SER A 261 16.31 19.05 -1.05
N LEU A 262 16.01 17.75 -1.03
CA LEU A 262 16.95 16.71 -1.41
C LEU A 262 17.31 16.79 -2.90
N LEU A 263 16.35 17.15 -3.77
CA LEU A 263 16.59 17.32 -5.20
C LEU A 263 17.53 18.50 -5.49
N THR A 264 17.41 19.57 -4.71
CA THR A 264 18.16 20.82 -4.89
C THR A 264 19.50 20.86 -4.18
N ALA A 265 19.78 19.90 -3.29
CA ALA A 265 21.05 19.87 -2.56
C ALA A 265 22.26 19.69 -3.49
N THR A 266 23.40 20.25 -3.11
CA THR A 266 24.61 20.24 -3.94
C THR A 266 25.42 18.96 -3.77
N THR A 267 25.42 18.37 -2.57
CA THR A 267 26.24 17.20 -2.26
C THR A 267 25.43 15.93 -2.43
N LYS A 268 25.59 15.26 -3.57
CA LYS A 268 24.92 13.99 -3.86
C LYS A 268 25.93 12.94 -4.32
N VAL A 269 25.62 11.67 -4.03
CA VAL A 269 26.43 10.52 -4.43
C VAL A 269 25.55 9.44 -5.05
N SER A 270 26.04 8.79 -6.10
CA SER A 270 25.33 7.72 -6.81
C SER A 270 25.65 6.36 -6.21
N VAL A 271 24.65 5.48 -6.21
CA VAL A 271 24.82 4.05 -5.90
C VAL A 271 24.30 3.25 -7.09
N ILE A 272 25.25 2.84 -7.92
CA ILE A 272 25.05 1.93 -9.05
C ILE A 272 25.99 0.74 -8.83
N CYS A 273 25.45 -0.45 -8.65
CA CYS A 273 26.25 -1.65 -8.37
C CYS A 273 26.59 -2.39 -9.67
N HIS A 274 27.84 -2.23 -10.14
CA HIS A 274 28.35 -2.91 -11.32
C HIS A 274 28.77 -4.35 -11.01
N ARG A 275 28.55 -5.27 -11.98
CA ARG A 275 28.96 -6.69 -11.82
C ARG A 275 30.46 -6.88 -11.61
N ALA A 276 31.28 -6.00 -12.19
CA ALA A 276 32.73 -6.03 -12.04
C ALA A 276 33.20 -5.71 -10.61
N ASP A 277 32.38 -5.00 -9.84
CA ASP A 277 32.72 -4.49 -8.51
C ASP A 277 32.16 -5.35 -7.38
N VAL A 278 31.69 -6.57 -7.68
CA VAL A 278 31.01 -7.44 -6.70
C VAL A 278 31.86 -7.73 -5.45
N LEU A 279 33.18 -7.86 -5.61
CA LEU A 279 34.12 -8.10 -4.51
C LEU A 279 34.35 -6.86 -3.63
N LEU A 280 34.03 -5.67 -4.14
CA LEU A 280 34.18 -4.39 -3.44
C LEU A 280 32.86 -3.89 -2.83
N PHE A 281 31.81 -4.71 -2.83
CA PHE A 281 30.48 -4.30 -2.37
C PHE A 281 30.49 -3.76 -0.92
N GLU A 282 31.18 -4.43 0.01
CA GLU A 282 31.23 -3.95 1.40
C GLU A 282 31.95 -2.61 1.53
N GLN A 283 32.99 -2.37 0.71
CA GLN A 283 33.64 -1.05 0.64
C GLN A 283 32.67 0.01 0.09
N GLN A 284 31.98 -0.26 -1.02
CA GLN A 284 30.99 0.66 -1.61
C GLN A 284 29.90 0.99 -0.59
N LYS A 285 29.37 -0.01 0.10
CA LYS A 285 28.35 0.15 1.16
C LYS A 285 28.85 1.01 2.31
N ALA A 286 30.04 0.70 2.86
CA ALA A 286 30.63 1.46 3.96
C ALA A 286 30.85 2.93 3.57
N LYS A 287 31.46 3.18 2.40
CA LYS A 287 31.71 4.54 1.88
C LYS A 287 30.42 5.31 1.61
N THR A 288 29.40 4.64 1.09
CA THR A 288 28.08 5.27 0.87
C THR A 288 27.43 5.70 2.19
N ILE A 289 27.43 4.82 3.20
CA ILE A 289 26.84 5.14 4.51
C ILE A 289 27.64 6.25 5.20
N GLU A 290 28.97 6.21 5.12
CA GLU A 290 29.85 7.27 5.64
C GLU A 290 29.56 8.63 4.97
N ALA A 291 29.46 8.66 3.63
CA ALA A 291 29.12 9.87 2.90
C ALA A 291 27.74 10.43 3.30
N ALA A 292 26.75 9.55 3.47
CA ALA A 292 25.42 9.94 3.90
C ALA A 292 25.40 10.54 5.31
N LYS A 293 26.15 9.94 6.25
CA LYS A 293 26.34 10.46 7.61
C LYS A 293 27.03 11.82 7.61
N ASN A 294 27.89 12.07 6.63
CA ASN A 294 28.57 13.35 6.41
C ASN A 294 27.73 14.34 5.59
N GLY A 295 26.43 14.08 5.40
CA GLY A 295 25.48 15.01 4.77
C GLY A 295 25.32 14.87 3.25
N ALA A 296 25.93 13.87 2.62
CA ALA A 296 25.68 13.58 1.21
C ALA A 296 24.31 12.92 1.03
N ILE A 297 23.63 13.23 -0.07
CA ILE A 297 22.37 12.58 -0.43
C ILE A 297 22.66 11.42 -1.37
N VAL A 298 22.22 10.23 -0.99
CA VAL A 298 22.41 9.04 -1.80
C VAL A 298 21.33 8.94 -2.88
N VAL A 299 21.72 8.68 -4.12
CA VAL A 299 20.82 8.53 -5.26
C VAL A 299 20.94 7.12 -5.83
N SER A 300 19.84 6.38 -5.91
CA SER A 300 19.85 5.00 -6.41
C SER A 300 18.56 4.62 -7.14
N ALA A 301 18.68 3.81 -8.19
CA ALA A 301 17.53 3.23 -8.89
C ALA A 301 17.03 1.92 -8.25
N CYS A 302 17.72 1.41 -7.22
CA CYS A 302 17.33 0.19 -6.51
C CYS A 302 17.10 -1.01 -7.45
N ILE A 303 17.81 -1.07 -8.57
CA ILE A 303 17.62 -2.10 -9.60
C ILE A 303 18.25 -3.40 -9.09
N ASN A 304 19.46 -3.29 -8.56
CA ASN A 304 20.24 -4.42 -8.08
C ASN A 304 19.88 -4.75 -6.60
N PRO A 305 19.76 -6.03 -6.21
CA PRO A 305 19.60 -6.42 -4.81
C PRO A 305 20.61 -5.76 -3.85
N LYS A 306 21.85 -5.54 -4.30
CA LYS A 306 22.91 -4.88 -3.52
C LYS A 306 22.68 -3.38 -3.33
N GLU A 307 22.14 -2.69 -4.33
CA GLU A 307 21.67 -1.30 -4.18
C GLU A 307 20.53 -1.23 -3.16
N ARG A 308 19.57 -2.16 -3.25
CA ARG A 308 18.45 -2.27 -2.29
C ARG A 308 18.95 -2.52 -0.87
N GLU A 309 20.02 -3.30 -0.70
CA GLU A 309 20.65 -3.56 0.59
C GLU A 309 21.20 -2.26 1.21
N ILE A 310 21.93 -1.45 0.43
CA ILE A 310 22.44 -0.15 0.86
C ILE A 310 21.29 0.80 1.21
N VAL A 311 20.29 0.94 0.34
CA VAL A 311 19.13 1.81 0.59
C VAL A 311 18.33 1.38 1.83
N LYS A 312 18.18 0.08 2.07
CA LYS A 312 17.56 -0.42 3.30
C LYS A 312 18.36 -0.05 4.56
N ALA A 313 19.69 -0.05 4.49
CA ALA A 313 20.54 0.39 5.59
C ALA A 313 20.38 1.89 5.85
N LEU A 314 20.43 2.72 4.81
CA LEU A 314 20.19 4.17 4.91
C LEU A 314 18.82 4.49 5.54
N GLN A 315 17.76 3.83 5.07
CA GLN A 315 16.41 4.01 5.60
C GLN A 315 16.25 3.53 7.05
N ALA A 316 17.06 2.55 7.48
CA ALA A 316 17.04 2.08 8.87
C ALA A 316 17.65 3.12 9.83
N GLU A 317 18.57 3.95 9.34
CA GLU A 317 19.21 5.05 10.08
C GLU A 317 18.59 6.42 9.75
N LEU A 318 17.48 6.47 9.01
CA LEU A 318 16.82 7.70 8.53
C LEU A 318 17.75 8.65 7.76
N LEU A 319 18.73 8.10 7.05
CA LEU A 319 19.68 8.88 6.25
C LEU A 319 19.05 9.30 4.90
N PRO A 320 19.42 10.49 4.37
CA PRO A 320 18.79 11.08 3.20
C PRO A 320 19.05 10.28 1.92
N VAL A 321 17.97 9.94 1.20
CA VAL A 321 18.04 9.15 -0.03
C VAL A 321 17.03 9.63 -1.08
N ILE A 322 17.48 9.68 -2.33
CA ILE A 322 16.64 9.83 -3.52
C ILE A 322 16.56 8.47 -4.22
N LYS A 323 15.35 7.94 -4.37
CA LYS A 323 15.11 6.69 -5.09
C LYS A 323 14.49 6.97 -6.46
N VAL A 324 15.05 6.36 -7.50
CA VAL A 324 14.40 6.28 -8.82
C VAL A 324 13.52 5.03 -8.83
N ALA A 325 12.19 5.21 -8.95
CA ALA A 325 11.25 4.09 -9.00
C ALA A 325 11.23 3.41 -10.38
N ASP A 326 10.87 2.13 -10.39
CA ASP A 326 10.76 1.29 -11.59
C ASP A 326 9.37 1.36 -12.27
N ASN A 327 8.42 2.04 -11.64
CA ASN A 327 7.08 2.28 -12.16
C ASN A 327 6.65 3.72 -11.85
N GLY A 328 5.61 4.20 -12.54
CA GLY A 328 4.99 5.48 -12.23
C GLY A 328 4.11 5.41 -10.99
N PHE A 329 3.80 6.58 -10.41
CA PHE A 329 2.92 6.68 -9.26
C PHE A 329 1.45 6.71 -9.70
N ASP A 330 0.59 5.87 -9.13
CA ASP A 330 -0.86 6.08 -9.27
C ASP A 330 -1.34 7.28 -8.42
N THR A 331 -2.64 7.61 -8.48
CA THR A 331 -3.21 8.76 -7.75
C THR A 331 -3.23 8.58 -6.23
N LEU A 332 -3.21 7.34 -5.75
CA LEU A 332 -3.24 6.98 -4.33
C LEU A 332 -1.86 6.55 -3.80
N TYR A 333 -0.83 6.56 -4.66
CA TYR A 333 0.48 6.04 -4.34
C TYR A 333 1.08 6.75 -3.12
N LYS A 334 1.64 5.93 -2.22
CA LYS A 334 2.43 6.38 -1.08
C LYS A 334 3.54 5.36 -0.83
N PRO A 335 4.72 5.81 -0.38
CA PRO A 335 5.76 4.88 0.09
C PRO A 335 5.21 3.96 1.19
N SER A 336 5.72 2.74 1.22
CA SER A 336 5.32 1.71 2.19
C SER A 336 6.52 1.20 2.99
N GLY A 337 6.27 0.52 4.11
CA GLY A 337 7.32 -0.01 4.99
C GLY A 337 8.24 1.11 5.52
N LYS A 338 9.54 0.85 5.56
CA LYS A 338 10.54 1.83 6.05
C LYS A 338 10.55 3.13 5.25
N ALA A 339 10.35 3.05 3.93
CA ALA A 339 10.31 4.23 3.06
C ALA A 339 9.22 5.23 3.45
N PHE A 340 8.10 4.76 4.03
CA PHE A 340 7.07 5.64 4.58
C PHE A 340 7.62 6.54 5.70
N TYR A 341 8.33 5.95 6.66
CA TYR A 341 8.88 6.69 7.80
C TYR A 341 10.02 7.61 7.36
N THR A 342 10.92 7.12 6.49
CA THR A 342 11.97 7.96 5.91
C THR A 342 11.38 9.16 5.15
N CYS A 343 10.24 9.00 4.48
CA CYS A 343 9.50 10.10 3.85
C CYS A 343 8.90 11.07 4.86
N ALA A 344 8.26 10.57 5.91
CA ALA A 344 7.68 11.39 6.97
C ALA A 344 8.73 12.26 7.68
N GLU A 345 9.94 11.73 7.88
CA GLU A 345 11.08 12.44 8.45
C GLU A 345 11.78 13.38 7.46
N GLY A 346 11.27 13.51 6.23
CA GLY A 346 11.87 14.37 5.20
C GLY A 346 13.21 13.85 4.65
N ALA A 347 13.58 12.61 4.92
CA ALA A 347 14.83 11.98 4.47
C ALA A 347 14.66 11.14 3.19
N LEU A 348 13.50 11.18 2.53
CA LEU A 348 13.24 10.48 1.28
C LEU A 348 12.67 11.42 0.21
N THR A 349 13.17 11.26 -1.02
CA THR A 349 12.46 11.64 -2.24
C THR A 349 12.38 10.43 -3.17
N GLU A 350 11.21 10.14 -3.70
CA GLU A 350 11.08 9.17 -4.79
C GLU A 350 10.76 9.91 -6.08
N ILE A 351 11.49 9.60 -7.14
CA ILE A 351 11.31 10.17 -8.48
C ILE A 351 11.07 9.05 -9.48
N THR A 352 10.31 9.33 -10.54
CA THR A 352 10.06 8.35 -11.59
C THR A 352 9.90 9.03 -12.95
N PRO A 353 10.60 8.55 -13.99
CA PRO A 353 10.38 8.99 -15.36
C PRO A 353 9.26 8.18 -16.05
N TRP A 354 8.60 7.24 -15.34
CA TRP A 354 7.67 6.28 -15.93
C TRP A 354 6.21 6.69 -15.74
N LYS A 355 5.36 6.33 -16.69
CA LYS A 355 3.90 6.30 -16.50
C LYS A 355 3.55 5.17 -15.55
N HIS A 356 2.50 5.37 -14.74
CA HIS A 356 1.99 4.31 -13.88
C HIS A 356 1.39 3.19 -14.75
N ARG A 357 1.78 1.96 -14.43
CA ARG A 357 1.22 0.75 -15.03
C ARG A 357 0.70 -0.15 -13.92
N THR A 358 -0.53 -0.63 -14.09
CA THR A 358 -1.07 -1.68 -13.23
C THR A 358 -0.39 -2.99 -13.59
N VAL A 359 0.40 -3.53 -12.66
CA VAL A 359 1.09 -4.81 -12.83
C VAL A 359 0.30 -5.85 -12.04
N SER A 360 -0.23 -6.88 -12.72
CA SER A 360 -0.87 -8.01 -12.05
C SER A 360 0.22 -8.86 -11.35
N LYS A 361 -0.14 -9.63 -10.33
CA LYS A 361 0.83 -10.53 -9.67
C LYS A 361 1.39 -11.60 -10.62
N ASP A 362 0.62 -11.95 -11.65
CA ASP A 362 1.00 -12.96 -12.65
C ASP A 362 1.82 -12.33 -13.80
N ASP A 363 1.78 -11.00 -13.96
CA ASP A 363 2.58 -10.22 -14.91
C ASP A 363 3.72 -9.47 -14.22
N GLU A 364 4.36 -10.04 -13.19
CA GLU A 364 5.48 -9.39 -12.51
C GLU A 364 6.61 -9.10 -13.53
N GLN A 365 6.56 -7.90 -14.12
CA GLN A 365 7.35 -7.58 -15.30
C GLN A 365 8.78 -7.38 -14.84
N THR A 366 9.63 -8.34 -15.15
CA THR A 366 11.08 -8.20 -14.95
C THR A 366 11.54 -6.89 -15.60
N LEU A 367 12.19 -6.02 -14.82
CA LEU A 367 12.79 -4.77 -15.31
C LEU A 367 13.63 -5.04 -16.57
N SER A 368 13.27 -4.41 -17.68
CA SER A 368 14.00 -4.61 -18.93
C SER A 368 15.36 -3.92 -18.88
N ARG A 369 16.32 -4.37 -19.71
CA ARG A 369 17.66 -3.76 -19.78
C ARG A 369 17.58 -2.26 -20.11
N GLU A 370 16.69 -1.89 -21.02
CA GLU A 370 16.45 -0.51 -21.45
C GLU A 370 15.89 0.35 -20.31
N MET A 371 14.97 -0.20 -19.51
CA MET A 371 14.47 0.47 -18.30
C MET A 371 15.59 0.69 -17.28
N CYS A 372 16.40 -0.33 -17.02
CA CYS A 372 17.52 -0.25 -16.08
C CYS A 372 18.54 0.81 -16.50
N LEU A 373 18.90 0.86 -17.78
CA LEU A 373 19.83 1.86 -18.32
C LEU A 373 19.26 3.27 -18.20
N THR A 374 17.97 3.44 -18.52
CA THR A 374 17.28 4.74 -18.41
C THR A 374 17.22 5.23 -16.96
N ALA A 375 16.89 4.35 -16.02
CA ALA A 375 16.84 4.69 -14.60
C ALA A 375 18.23 5.01 -14.03
N ASN A 376 19.26 4.24 -14.41
CA ASN A 376 20.65 4.55 -14.05
C ASN A 376 21.12 5.89 -14.62
N GLU A 377 20.70 6.23 -15.83
CA GLU A 377 21.03 7.53 -16.43
C GLU A 377 20.38 8.68 -15.65
N LEU A 378 19.15 8.50 -15.20
CA LEU A 378 18.51 9.48 -14.31
C LEU A 378 19.26 9.59 -12.97
N VAL A 379 19.73 8.48 -12.39
CA VAL A 379 20.58 8.51 -11.19
C VAL A 379 21.82 9.37 -11.40
N ARG A 380 22.54 9.19 -12.52
CA ARG A 380 23.74 9.97 -12.83
C ARG A 380 23.47 11.46 -12.97
N ILE A 381 22.37 11.84 -13.62
CA ILE A 381 21.99 13.25 -13.81
C ILE A 381 21.63 13.91 -12.47
N VAL A 382 20.95 13.19 -11.60
CA VAL A 382 20.55 13.71 -10.29
C VAL A 382 21.75 13.79 -9.35
N ALA A 383 22.60 12.75 -9.33
CA ALA A 383 23.76 12.68 -8.45
C ALA A 383 24.91 13.59 -8.88
N GLN A 384 25.11 13.78 -10.19
CA GLN A 384 26.22 14.56 -10.76
C GLN A 384 27.61 14.14 -10.27
N CYS A 385 27.78 12.85 -9.94
CA CYS A 385 29.04 12.28 -9.50
C CYS A 385 29.41 11.04 -10.33
N PRO A 386 30.70 10.73 -10.50
CA PRO A 386 31.12 9.49 -11.17
C PRO A 386 30.65 8.24 -10.41
N ASP A 387 30.26 7.18 -11.11
CA ASP A 387 29.85 5.89 -10.50
C ASP A 387 30.96 5.26 -9.61
N THR A 388 32.21 5.72 -9.74
CA THR A 388 33.41 5.20 -9.04
C THR A 388 33.88 6.08 -7.88
N TRP A 389 33.13 7.10 -7.46
CA TRP A 389 33.53 8.05 -6.41
C TRP A 389 33.93 7.39 -5.06
N TRP A 390 33.44 6.19 -4.80
CA TRP A 390 33.65 5.41 -3.57
C TRP A 390 34.91 4.54 -3.60
N LYS A 391 35.55 4.43 -4.77
CA LYS A 391 36.85 3.75 -4.95
C LYS A 391 37.95 4.73 -4.55
#